data_AF-A0AAU7MEF0-F1
#
_entry.id   AF-A0AAU7MEF0-F1
#
_cell.length_a   1.000
_cell.length_b   1.000
_cell.length_c   1.000
_cell.angle_alpha   90.00
_cell.angle_beta   90.00
_cell.angle_gamma   90.00
#
_symmetry.space_group_name_H-M   'P 1'
#
loop_
_entity.id
_entity.type
_entity.pdbx_description
1 polymer ?
#
loop_
_entity_poly.entity_id
_entity_poly.type
_entity_poly.pdbx_seq_one_letter_code
_entity_poly.pdbx_strand_id
1 'polypeptide(L)'
;MPDRMRSLAEFRFDEAIEAAEVYLDTGTELELTARDEAIAYAHERGANLVAWYSAGEVVPSCVVAKVSLPLRWERAPLDEPTRDERLWFEAPCGRDVLVGNGHTFTGRIAAWCPHEGVSYNVSRADLVVMSEEARYFVAGFLAGSEPGCPMDVDGETDEADVDAWRAALARFRRTGSWYGRWGTCRVCGCVLLPDAVGDRCHEHPSAG
;
A
#
# COMPACT_ATOMS: atom_id res chain seq x y z
N MET A 1 4.69 7.42 9.45
CA MET A 1 4.02 6.89 8.24
C MET A 1 2.57 6.53 8.56
N PRO A 2 1.60 7.39 8.20
CA PRO A 2 0.18 7.17 8.51
C PRO A 2 -0.53 6.12 7.62
N ASP A 3 0.01 5.73 6.47
CA ASP A 3 -0.72 4.91 5.47
C ASP A 3 -0.46 3.39 5.52
N ARG A 4 0.24 2.86 6.54
CA ARG A 4 0.44 1.41 6.63
C ARG A 4 -0.71 0.75 7.38
N MET A 5 -1.43 -0.16 6.71
CA MET A 5 -2.31 -1.12 7.39
C MET A 5 -1.47 -1.97 8.36
N ARG A 6 -1.83 -1.94 9.64
CA ARG A 6 -1.15 -2.71 10.69
C ARG A 6 -1.53 -4.18 10.62
N SER A 7 -0.61 -5.05 11.02
CA SER A 7 -0.92 -6.48 11.14
C SER A 7 -2.02 -6.70 12.18
N LEU A 8 -2.88 -7.70 11.98
CA LEU A 8 -3.83 -8.11 13.02
C LEU A 8 -3.11 -8.53 14.31
N ALA A 9 -1.88 -9.03 14.19
CA ALA A 9 -1.01 -9.34 15.32
C ALA A 9 -0.49 -8.10 16.05
N GLU A 10 -0.77 -6.88 15.58
CA GLU A 10 -0.50 -5.61 16.28
C GLU A 10 -1.77 -5.07 16.97
N PHE A 11 -2.93 -5.71 16.80
CA PHE A 11 -4.15 -5.35 17.53
C PHE A 11 -3.96 -5.67 19.02
N ARG A 12 -4.15 -4.68 19.88
CA ARG A 12 -3.97 -4.78 21.34
C ARG A 12 -5.19 -4.25 22.06
N PHE A 13 -5.64 -4.99 23.06
CA PHE A 13 -6.70 -4.58 23.96
C PHE A 13 -6.41 -5.12 25.37
N ASP A 14 -6.94 -4.43 26.38
CA ASP A 14 -6.76 -4.71 27.81
C ASP A 14 -5.30 -5.05 28.14
N GLU A 15 -5.03 -6.21 28.76
CA GLU A 15 -3.71 -6.63 29.22
C GLU A 15 -2.66 -6.83 28.11
N ALA A 16 -3.09 -6.89 26.85
CA ALA A 16 -2.14 -6.92 25.74
C ALA A 16 -1.49 -5.54 25.51
N ILE A 17 -2.03 -4.47 26.10
CA ILE A 17 -1.43 -3.13 26.08
C ILE A 17 -0.32 -3.11 27.14
N GLU A 18 0.94 -3.11 26.71
CA GLU A 18 2.10 -3.21 27.61
C GLU A 18 2.46 -1.87 28.30
N ALA A 19 1.96 -0.74 27.79
CA ALA A 19 2.21 0.58 28.37
C ALA A 19 1.52 0.75 29.73
N ALA A 20 2.21 1.35 30.69
CA ALA A 20 1.66 1.59 32.04
C ALA A 20 0.63 2.73 32.07
N GLU A 21 0.76 3.69 31.15
CA GLU A 21 -0.14 4.83 30.98
C GLU A 21 -0.67 4.84 29.55
N VAL A 22 -1.86 5.41 29.35
CA VAL A 22 -2.53 5.53 28.06
C VAL A 22 -3.25 6.87 27.95
N TYR A 23 -3.41 7.38 26.73
CA TYR A 23 -4.37 8.45 26.45
C TYR A 23 -5.74 7.82 26.14
N LEU A 24 -6.70 7.96 27.04
CA LEU A 24 -8.06 7.47 26.87
C LEU A 24 -8.92 8.49 26.12
N ASP A 25 -9.44 8.11 24.97
CA ASP A 25 -10.47 8.87 24.25
C ASP A 25 -11.84 8.64 24.91
N THR A 26 -12.37 9.70 25.52
CA THR A 26 -13.70 9.72 26.13
C THR A 26 -14.81 10.13 25.15
N GLY A 27 -14.45 10.46 23.91
CA GLY A 27 -15.34 11.00 22.88
C GLY A 27 -15.40 12.53 22.85
N THR A 28 -14.89 13.20 23.88
CA THR A 28 -14.79 14.67 23.96
C THR A 28 -13.36 15.17 24.07
N GLU A 29 -12.50 14.40 24.75
CA GLU A 29 -11.08 14.72 24.93
C GLU A 29 -10.25 13.45 25.17
N LEU A 30 -8.93 13.58 24.98
CA LEU A 30 -7.94 12.57 25.33
C LEU A 30 -7.42 12.86 26.75
N GLU A 31 -7.64 11.92 27.66
CA GLU A 31 -7.18 12.02 29.05
C GLU A 31 -6.03 11.04 29.31
N LEU A 32 -4.92 11.53 29.89
CA LEU A 32 -3.83 10.66 30.31
C LEU A 32 -4.21 9.95 31.62
N THR A 33 -4.19 8.62 31.62
CA THR A 33 -4.57 7.81 32.79
C THR A 33 -3.72 6.54 32.87
N ALA A 34 -3.69 5.91 34.04
CA ALA A 34 -3.08 4.60 34.21
C ALA A 34 -3.87 3.56 33.40
N ARG A 35 -3.14 2.64 32.73
CA ARG A 35 -3.76 1.59 31.91
C ARG A 35 -4.79 0.78 32.68
N ASP A 36 -4.48 0.37 33.90
CA ASP A 36 -5.36 -0.49 34.70
C ASP A 36 -6.65 0.25 35.10
N GLU A 37 -6.58 1.56 35.33
CA GLU A 37 -7.76 2.40 35.56
C GLU A 37 -8.62 2.52 34.29
N ALA A 38 -7.99 2.70 33.13
CA ALA A 38 -8.68 2.74 31.84
C ALA A 38 -9.34 1.39 31.47
N ILE A 39 -8.70 0.26 31.81
CA ILE A 39 -9.29 -1.08 31.66
C ILE A 39 -10.54 -1.21 32.55
N ALA A 40 -10.43 -0.85 33.83
CA ALA A 40 -11.56 -0.89 34.76
C ALA A 40 -12.72 -0.01 34.25
N TYR A 41 -12.42 1.21 33.81
CA TYR A 41 -13.38 2.14 33.22
C TYR A 41 -14.12 1.53 32.01
N ALA A 42 -13.40 0.83 31.12
CA ALA A 42 -13.98 0.16 29.97
C ALA A 42 -14.86 -1.04 30.36
N HIS A 43 -14.41 -1.85 31.32
CA HIS A 43 -15.12 -3.04 31.79
C HIS A 43 -16.42 -2.69 32.52
N GLU A 44 -16.46 -1.61 33.29
CA GLU A 44 -17.69 -1.07 33.91
C GLU A 44 -18.77 -0.75 32.86
N ARG A 45 -18.37 -0.48 31.62
CA ARG A 45 -19.26 -0.18 30.48
C ARG A 45 -19.54 -1.42 29.62
N GLY A 46 -19.10 -2.60 30.05
CA GLY A 46 -19.23 -3.85 29.29
C GLY A 46 -18.46 -3.83 27.97
N ALA A 47 -17.30 -3.19 27.96
CA ALA A 47 -16.41 -3.03 26.81
C ALA A 47 -14.95 -3.34 27.21
N ASN A 48 -14.01 -3.11 26.31
CA ASN A 48 -12.57 -3.30 26.48
C ASN A 48 -11.84 -1.99 26.18
N LEU A 49 -10.65 -1.84 26.76
CA LEU A 49 -9.71 -0.80 26.37
C LEU A 49 -8.97 -1.26 25.11
N VAL A 50 -9.04 -0.53 24.01
CA VAL A 50 -8.42 -0.90 22.73
C VAL A 50 -7.40 0.14 22.31
N ALA A 51 -6.17 -0.28 21.99
CA ALA A 51 -5.16 0.62 21.44
C ALA A 51 -5.55 1.03 20.01
N TRP A 52 -5.72 2.33 19.78
CA TRP A 52 -6.12 2.92 18.51
C TRP A 52 -4.93 3.46 17.73
N TYR A 53 -4.02 4.17 18.40
CA TYR A 53 -2.80 4.71 17.80
C TYR A 53 -1.60 4.49 18.71
N SER A 54 -0.48 4.07 18.13
CA SER A 54 0.77 3.82 18.88
C SER A 54 2.03 3.97 18.01
N ALA A 55 1.95 4.77 16.93
CA ALA A 55 3.03 4.82 15.94
C ALA A 55 4.24 5.59 16.49
N GLY A 56 5.10 4.92 17.26
CA GLY A 56 6.29 5.52 17.86
C GLY A 56 6.05 6.31 19.15
N GLU A 57 4.81 6.40 19.62
CA GLU A 57 4.47 7.03 20.89
C GLU A 57 4.82 6.12 22.07
N VAL A 58 5.45 6.70 23.10
CA VAL A 58 5.74 6.00 24.37
C VAL A 58 4.45 5.67 25.13
N VAL A 59 3.40 6.47 24.94
CA VAL A 59 2.10 6.35 25.57
C VAL A 59 1.04 6.22 24.47
N PRO A 60 0.40 5.04 24.30
CA PRO A 60 -0.55 4.83 23.21
C PRO A 60 -1.87 5.56 23.46
N SER A 61 -2.53 5.94 22.37
CA SER A 61 -3.91 6.41 22.40
C SER A 61 -4.87 5.22 22.33
N CYS A 62 -5.87 5.21 23.20
CA CYS A 62 -6.81 4.13 23.42
C CYS A 62 -8.26 4.59 23.36
N VAL A 63 -9.14 3.68 22.95
CA VAL A 63 -10.59 3.89 22.87
C VAL A 63 -11.33 2.82 23.66
N VAL A 64 -12.55 3.11 24.10
CA VAL A 64 -13.44 2.11 24.70
C VAL A 64 -14.29 1.45 23.61
N ALA A 65 -14.07 0.14 23.38
CA ALA A 65 -14.79 -0.59 22.35
C ALA A 65 -15.05 -2.04 22.76
N LYS A 66 -16.13 -2.63 22.24
CA LYS A 66 -16.43 -4.05 22.46
C LYS A 66 -15.54 -4.92 21.60
N VAL A 67 -14.77 -5.81 22.22
CA VAL A 67 -13.99 -6.83 21.52
C VAL A 67 -14.67 -8.18 21.68
N SER A 68 -14.87 -8.87 20.56
CA SER A 68 -15.37 -10.24 20.60
C SER A 68 -14.23 -11.25 20.54
N LEU A 69 -14.34 -12.30 21.36
CA LEU A 69 -13.41 -13.43 21.33
C LEU A 69 -14.12 -14.71 20.83
N PRO A 70 -13.43 -15.54 20.00
CA PRO A 70 -12.14 -15.25 19.38
C PRO A 70 -12.22 -14.04 18.44
N LEU A 71 -11.08 -13.36 18.23
CA LEU A 71 -11.01 -12.22 17.31
C LEU A 71 -11.54 -12.66 15.94
N ARG A 72 -12.48 -11.89 15.41
CA ARG A 72 -13.05 -12.07 14.08
C ARG A 72 -13.11 -10.72 13.39
N TRP A 73 -12.94 -10.74 12.08
CA TRP A 73 -13.15 -9.59 11.21
C TRP A 73 -14.46 -9.76 10.46
N GLU A 74 -15.00 -8.65 9.97
CA GLU A 74 -16.13 -8.68 9.06
C GLU A 74 -15.77 -9.52 7.84
N ARG A 75 -16.60 -10.52 7.54
CA ARG A 75 -16.51 -11.32 6.33
C ARG A 75 -17.57 -10.81 5.37
N ALA A 76 -17.29 -9.68 4.72
CA ALA A 76 -18.09 -9.26 3.58
C ALA A 76 -17.96 -10.31 2.47
N PRO A 77 -19.03 -10.62 1.73
CA PRO A 77 -18.92 -11.42 0.51
C PRO A 77 -17.90 -10.78 -0.41
N LEU A 78 -16.97 -11.57 -0.93
CA LEU A 78 -16.09 -11.11 -1.99
C LEU A 78 -16.88 -11.19 -3.28
N ASP A 79 -17.20 -10.03 -3.86
CA ASP A 79 -17.76 -9.99 -5.20
C ASP A 79 -16.75 -10.57 -6.18
N GLU A 80 -17.22 -11.38 -7.13
CA GLU A 80 -16.35 -11.81 -8.21
C GLU A 80 -15.87 -10.58 -8.98
N PRO A 81 -14.58 -10.50 -9.32
CA PRO A 81 -14.08 -9.37 -10.07
C PRO A 81 -14.84 -9.26 -11.40
N THR A 82 -15.36 -8.07 -11.70
CA THR A 82 -16.03 -7.83 -12.98
C THR A 82 -15.02 -7.98 -14.11
N ARG A 83 -15.29 -8.91 -15.04
CA ARG A 83 -14.47 -9.15 -16.23
C ARG A 83 -15.11 -8.43 -17.41
N ASP A 84 -14.67 -7.20 -17.66
CA ASP A 84 -15.14 -6.42 -18.81
C ASP A 84 -14.27 -6.75 -20.03
N GLU A 85 -14.85 -7.45 -21.02
CA GLU A 85 -14.16 -7.84 -22.26
C GLU A 85 -13.67 -6.65 -23.09
N ARG A 86 -14.18 -5.43 -22.84
CA ARG A 86 -13.67 -4.21 -23.47
C ARG A 86 -12.28 -3.84 -22.97
N LEU A 87 -11.86 -4.31 -21.78
CA LEU A 87 -10.53 -4.05 -21.22
C LEU A 87 -9.46 -5.03 -21.72
N TRP A 88 -9.54 -5.42 -23.00
CA TRP A 88 -8.66 -6.45 -23.55
C TRP A 88 -7.25 -5.94 -23.90
N PHE A 89 -6.29 -6.85 -23.89
CA PHE A 89 -4.93 -6.68 -24.44
C PHE A 89 -4.44 -7.98 -25.11
N GLU A 90 -3.42 -7.87 -25.97
CA GLU A 90 -2.79 -9.05 -26.60
C GLU A 90 -1.77 -9.68 -25.65
N ALA A 91 -1.96 -10.97 -25.38
CA ALA A 91 -1.07 -11.82 -24.61
C ALA A 91 -0.62 -13.02 -25.48
N PRO A 92 0.42 -13.78 -25.08
CA PRO A 92 0.92 -14.92 -25.87
C PRO A 92 -0.13 -15.99 -26.21
N CYS A 93 -1.13 -16.17 -25.34
CA CYS A 93 -2.21 -17.15 -25.51
C CYS A 93 -3.45 -16.61 -26.25
N GLY A 94 -3.54 -15.30 -26.53
CA GLY A 94 -4.71 -14.67 -27.14
C GLY A 94 -5.06 -13.32 -26.53
N ARG A 95 -6.35 -13.01 -26.46
CA ARG A 95 -6.84 -11.77 -25.81
C ARG A 95 -7.17 -12.03 -24.35
N ASP A 96 -6.45 -11.34 -23.50
CA ASP A 96 -6.66 -11.35 -22.05
C ASP A 96 -7.30 -10.03 -21.61
N VAL A 97 -7.89 -10.01 -20.41
CA VAL A 97 -8.64 -8.84 -19.91
C VAL A 97 -8.03 -8.32 -18.61
N LEU A 98 -8.02 -7.01 -18.44
CA LEU A 98 -7.63 -6.37 -17.18
C LEU A 98 -8.78 -6.45 -16.17
N VAL A 99 -8.45 -6.68 -14.91
CA VAL A 99 -9.42 -7.00 -13.86
C VAL A 99 -9.32 -6.06 -12.66
N GLY A 100 -8.16 -5.45 -12.40
CA GLY A 100 -8.00 -4.54 -11.26
C GLY A 100 -6.58 -4.45 -10.72
N ASN A 101 -6.46 -4.28 -9.41
CA ASN A 101 -5.18 -4.21 -8.70
C ASN A 101 -4.59 -5.61 -8.49
N GLY A 102 -3.31 -5.77 -8.84
CA GLY A 102 -2.60 -7.05 -8.66
C GLY A 102 -2.14 -7.34 -7.23
N HIS A 103 -2.24 -6.37 -6.31
CA HIS A 103 -1.91 -6.47 -4.88
C HIS A 103 -0.52 -7.06 -4.57
N THR A 104 0.44 -6.92 -5.51
CA THR A 104 1.80 -7.45 -5.37
C THR A 104 2.82 -6.34 -5.25
N PHE A 105 3.08 -5.62 -6.34
CA PHE A 105 3.93 -4.43 -6.37
C PHE A 105 3.13 -3.23 -6.88
N THR A 106 3.52 -2.03 -6.47
CA THR A 106 2.91 -0.79 -6.93
C THR A 106 2.94 -0.72 -8.46
N GLY A 107 1.78 -0.44 -9.06
CA GLY A 107 1.59 -0.40 -10.52
C GLY A 107 1.29 -1.75 -11.18
N ARG A 108 1.28 -2.86 -10.44
CA ARG A 108 0.86 -4.17 -10.97
C ARG A 108 -0.66 -4.23 -11.12
N ILE A 109 -1.08 -4.69 -12.30
CA ILE A 109 -2.46 -4.79 -12.72
C ILE A 109 -2.81 -6.27 -12.80
N ALA A 110 -3.92 -6.66 -12.19
CA ALA A 110 -4.45 -8.01 -12.30
C ALA A 110 -5.05 -8.21 -13.70
N ALA A 111 -4.75 -9.36 -14.31
CA ALA A 111 -5.24 -9.79 -15.60
C ALA A 111 -5.84 -11.19 -15.53
N TRP A 112 -6.72 -11.50 -16.47
CA TRP A 112 -7.38 -12.79 -16.61
C TRP A 112 -7.21 -13.33 -18.02
N CYS A 113 -6.74 -14.58 -18.11
CA CYS A 113 -6.67 -15.35 -19.34
C CYS A 113 -7.93 -16.23 -19.47
N PRO A 114 -8.86 -15.91 -20.39
CA PRO A 114 -10.07 -16.72 -20.57
C PRO A 114 -9.78 -18.09 -21.19
N HIS A 115 -8.67 -18.23 -21.93
CA HIS A 115 -8.30 -19.49 -22.59
C HIS A 115 -7.81 -20.56 -21.60
N GLU A 116 -7.03 -20.16 -20.60
CA GLU A 116 -6.47 -21.07 -19.60
C GLU A 116 -7.25 -21.06 -18.27
N GLY A 117 -8.14 -20.08 -18.09
CA GLY A 117 -8.93 -19.95 -16.86
C GLY A 117 -8.10 -19.55 -15.65
N VAL A 118 -7.08 -18.71 -15.86
CA VAL A 118 -6.12 -18.31 -14.81
C VAL A 118 -6.01 -16.79 -14.68
N SER A 119 -5.73 -16.33 -13.45
CA SER A 119 -5.38 -14.94 -13.16
C SER A 119 -3.87 -14.77 -13.05
N TYR A 120 -3.36 -13.63 -13.46
CA TYR A 120 -1.95 -13.27 -13.33
C TYR A 120 -1.77 -11.75 -13.24
N ASN A 121 -0.52 -11.28 -13.13
CA ASN A 121 -0.22 -9.86 -12.95
C ASN A 121 0.67 -9.33 -14.08
N VAL A 122 0.31 -8.16 -14.61
CA VAL A 122 1.02 -7.44 -15.67
C VAL A 122 1.40 -6.04 -15.20
N SER A 123 2.34 -5.42 -15.90
CA SER A 123 2.66 -4.00 -15.80
C SER A 123 2.30 -3.32 -17.12
N ARG A 124 2.24 -1.98 -17.13
CA ARG A 124 2.02 -1.23 -18.38
C ARG A 124 3.04 -1.57 -19.48
N ALA A 125 4.27 -1.90 -19.13
CA ALA A 125 5.30 -2.33 -20.08
C ALA A 125 4.97 -3.64 -20.82
N ASP A 126 4.19 -4.53 -20.20
CA ASP A 126 3.76 -5.81 -20.79
C ASP A 126 2.61 -5.60 -21.81
N LEU A 127 1.94 -4.46 -21.75
CA LEU A 127 0.76 -4.13 -22.54
C LEU A 127 1.15 -3.38 -23.83
N VAL A 128 1.61 -4.13 -24.84
CA VAL A 128 2.03 -3.54 -26.13
C VAL A 128 0.83 -3.15 -26.99
N VAL A 129 -0.11 -4.09 -27.17
CA VAL A 129 -1.34 -3.89 -27.94
C VAL A 129 -2.53 -4.09 -27.00
N MET A 130 -3.42 -3.11 -26.94
CA MET A 130 -4.59 -3.11 -26.06
C MET A 130 -5.73 -2.29 -26.64
N SER A 131 -6.93 -2.48 -26.11
CA SER A 131 -8.09 -1.65 -26.44
C SER A 131 -7.94 -0.20 -25.97
N GLU A 132 -8.78 0.69 -26.48
CA GLU A 132 -8.79 2.08 -26.02
C GLU A 132 -9.26 2.19 -24.56
N GLU A 133 -10.25 1.39 -24.18
CA GLU A 133 -10.77 1.31 -22.81
C GLU A 133 -9.69 0.82 -21.84
N ALA A 134 -8.94 -0.22 -22.21
CA ALA A 134 -7.80 -0.70 -21.44
C ALA A 134 -6.73 0.38 -21.29
N ARG A 135 -6.43 1.12 -22.37
CA ARG A 135 -5.46 2.22 -22.33
C ARG A 135 -5.83 3.30 -21.32
N TYR A 136 -7.09 3.75 -21.29
CA TYR A 136 -7.55 4.74 -20.32
C TYR A 136 -7.63 4.18 -18.90
N PHE A 137 -8.10 2.94 -18.76
CA PHE A 137 -8.12 2.25 -17.47
C PHE A 137 -6.71 2.19 -16.86
N VAL A 138 -5.71 1.75 -17.63
CA VAL A 138 -4.32 1.65 -17.17
C VAL A 138 -3.76 3.03 -16.80
N ALA A 139 -4.04 4.07 -17.60
CA ALA A 139 -3.58 5.42 -17.30
C ALA A 139 -4.15 5.94 -15.97
N GLY A 140 -5.46 5.77 -15.75
CA GLY A 140 -6.12 6.14 -14.50
C GLY A 140 -5.65 5.29 -13.31
N PHE A 141 -5.52 3.98 -13.51
CA PHE A 141 -5.02 3.05 -12.50
C PHE A 141 -3.62 3.45 -12.01
N LEU A 142 -2.70 3.74 -12.94
CA LEU A 142 -1.34 4.14 -12.57
C LEU A 142 -1.34 5.49 -11.85
N ALA A 143 -2.13 6.47 -12.30
CA ALA A 143 -2.24 7.75 -11.62
C ALA A 143 -2.77 7.61 -10.17
N GLY A 144 -3.76 6.74 -9.96
CA GLY A 144 -4.29 6.43 -8.63
C GLY A 144 -3.39 5.52 -7.79
N SER A 145 -2.37 4.91 -8.39
CA SER A 145 -1.41 4.01 -7.73
C SER A 145 -0.04 4.65 -7.57
N GLU A 146 0.06 5.98 -7.66
CA GLU A 146 1.33 6.67 -7.51
C GLU A 146 1.89 6.49 -6.09
N PRO A 147 3.16 6.09 -5.96
CA PRO A 147 3.83 6.07 -4.67
C PRO A 147 3.85 7.46 -4.05
N GLY A 148 3.63 7.54 -2.73
CA GLY A 148 3.73 8.78 -1.98
C GLY A 148 5.12 9.45 -2.12
N CYS A 149 5.14 10.77 -1.97
CA CYS A 149 6.38 11.53 -1.95
C CYS A 149 7.26 11.05 -0.78
N PRO A 150 8.58 10.87 -0.97
CA PRO A 150 9.47 10.60 0.15
C PRO A 150 9.37 11.73 1.19
N MET A 151 9.20 11.37 2.46
CA MET A 151 9.20 12.31 3.58
C MET A 151 10.21 11.80 4.61
N ASP A 152 10.89 12.71 5.27
CA ASP A 152 11.78 12.39 6.39
C ASP A 152 10.99 12.08 7.69
N VAL A 153 11.71 11.99 8.80
CA VAL A 153 11.12 11.67 10.11
C VAL A 153 10.22 12.78 10.66
N ASP A 154 10.46 14.02 10.24
CA ASP A 154 9.70 15.20 10.64
C ASP A 154 8.54 15.49 9.67
N GLY A 155 8.47 14.73 8.56
CA GLY A 155 7.43 14.87 7.54
C GLY A 155 7.76 15.91 6.48
N GLU A 156 9.02 16.35 6.41
CA GLU A 156 9.50 17.30 5.41
C GLU A 156 10.10 16.56 4.20
N THR A 157 10.14 17.25 3.06
CA THR A 157 10.79 16.75 1.84
C THR A 157 11.70 17.82 1.26
N ASP A 158 12.94 17.45 0.96
CA ASP A 158 13.89 18.32 0.25
C ASP A 158 13.52 18.45 -1.24
N GLU A 159 13.84 19.60 -1.85
CA GLU A 159 13.55 19.88 -3.26
C GLU A 159 14.18 18.85 -4.20
N ALA A 160 15.41 18.40 -3.89
CA ALA A 160 16.10 17.37 -4.66
C ALA A 160 15.37 16.01 -4.64
N ASP A 161 14.80 15.64 -3.50
CA ASP A 161 14.02 14.41 -3.34
C ASP A 161 12.69 14.50 -4.10
N VAL A 162 12.02 15.68 -4.06
CA VAL A 162 10.81 15.93 -4.85
C VAL A 162 11.09 15.78 -6.34
N ASP A 163 12.18 16.34 -6.84
CA ASP A 163 12.51 16.30 -8.26
C ASP A 163 12.91 14.88 -8.72
N ALA A 164 13.70 14.17 -7.91
CA ALA A 164 14.01 12.77 -8.16
C ALA A 164 12.74 11.89 -8.17
N TRP A 165 11.84 12.12 -7.22
CA TRP A 165 10.55 11.44 -7.14
C TRP A 165 9.65 11.74 -8.35
N ARG A 166 9.55 13.00 -8.79
CA ARG A 166 8.80 13.38 -10.00
C ARG A 166 9.36 12.70 -11.26
N ALA A 167 10.68 12.64 -11.40
CA ALA A 167 11.32 11.92 -12.50
C ALA A 167 10.99 10.42 -12.47
N ALA A 168 10.97 9.81 -11.27
CA ALA A 168 10.56 8.44 -11.07
C ALA A 168 9.08 8.23 -11.43
N LEU A 169 8.18 9.10 -10.98
CA LEU A 169 6.75 9.04 -11.30
C LEU A 169 6.47 9.13 -12.80
N ALA A 170 7.14 10.03 -13.50
CA ALA A 170 6.99 10.16 -14.95
C ALA A 170 7.32 8.84 -15.67
N ARG A 171 8.30 8.09 -15.16
CA ARG A 171 8.70 6.79 -15.70
C ARG A 171 7.75 5.67 -15.26
N PHE A 172 7.35 5.66 -13.99
CA PHE A 172 6.31 4.77 -13.46
C PHE A 172 5.02 4.83 -14.28
N ARG A 173 4.52 6.02 -14.63
CA ARG A 173 3.33 6.17 -15.50
C ARG A 173 3.49 5.54 -16.89
N ARG A 174 4.72 5.38 -17.38
CA ARG A 174 5.01 4.75 -18.67
C ARG A 174 5.21 3.23 -18.57
N THR A 175 5.71 2.73 -17.44
CA THR A 175 6.13 1.32 -17.30
C THR A 175 5.24 0.52 -16.36
N GLY A 176 4.63 1.16 -15.37
CA GLY A 176 3.92 0.55 -14.26
C GLY A 176 4.84 -0.13 -13.24
N SER A 177 6.15 0.15 -13.25
CA SER A 177 7.13 -0.51 -12.39
C SER A 177 7.57 0.38 -11.24
N TRP A 178 7.61 -0.15 -10.02
CA TRP A 178 8.15 0.54 -8.85
C TRP A 178 8.72 -0.46 -7.83
N TYR A 179 10.00 -0.35 -7.53
CA TYR A 179 10.75 -1.21 -6.59
C TYR A 179 10.95 -0.57 -5.21
N GLY A 180 10.51 0.68 -5.02
CA GLY A 180 10.50 1.34 -3.71
C GLY A 180 11.88 1.61 -3.10
N ARG A 181 12.95 1.54 -3.89
CA ARG A 181 14.31 1.85 -3.42
C ARG A 181 15.14 2.49 -4.51
N TRP A 182 15.99 3.44 -4.13
CA TRP A 182 17.00 4.01 -5.01
C TRP A 182 18.09 2.97 -5.29
N GLY A 183 18.54 2.91 -6.54
CA GLY A 183 19.71 2.12 -6.95
C GLY A 183 20.91 3.01 -7.25
N THR A 184 22.01 2.40 -7.66
CA THR A 184 23.17 3.13 -8.19
C THR A 184 23.68 2.45 -9.46
N CYS A 185 24.11 3.27 -10.43
CA CYS A 185 24.75 2.76 -11.63
C CYS A 185 26.13 2.19 -11.27
N ARG A 186 26.40 0.92 -11.57
CA ARG A 186 27.70 0.29 -11.31
C ARG A 186 28.88 0.85 -12.12
N VAL A 187 28.60 1.68 -13.14
CA VAL A 187 29.64 2.25 -14.02
C VAL A 187 30.03 3.64 -13.56
N CYS A 188 29.06 4.56 -13.43
CA CYS A 188 29.32 5.96 -13.07
C CYS A 188 28.88 6.35 -11.66
N GLY A 189 28.20 5.47 -10.93
CA GLY A 189 27.72 5.74 -9.57
C GLY A 189 26.47 6.61 -9.46
N CYS A 190 25.89 7.09 -10.58
CA CYS A 190 24.70 7.93 -10.52
C CYS A 190 23.51 7.19 -9.89
N VAL A 191 22.67 7.92 -9.15
CA VAL A 191 21.46 7.35 -8.53
C VAL A 191 20.48 6.89 -9.61
N LEU A 192 19.94 5.69 -9.45
CA LEU A 192 18.94 5.12 -10.34
C LEU A 192 17.54 5.32 -9.75
N LEU A 193 16.61 5.69 -10.63
CA LEU A 193 15.21 5.81 -10.28
C LEU A 193 14.67 4.46 -9.75
N PRO A 194 13.75 4.49 -8.77
CA PRO A 194 13.27 3.31 -8.06
C PRO A 194 12.41 2.38 -8.91
N ASP A 195 12.25 2.65 -10.20
CA ASP A 195 11.52 1.83 -11.15
C ASP A 195 12.43 1.00 -12.07
N ALA A 196 13.76 1.16 -11.97
CA ALA A 196 14.71 0.42 -12.79
C ALA A 196 15.14 -0.90 -12.11
N VAL A 197 15.01 -2.02 -12.82
CA VAL A 197 15.57 -3.34 -12.41
C VAL A 197 17.09 -3.38 -12.57
N GLY A 198 17.62 -2.53 -13.45
CA GLY A 198 19.02 -2.59 -13.87
C GLY A 198 19.98 -1.92 -12.89
N ASP A 199 21.23 -2.37 -12.92
CA ASP A 199 22.36 -1.76 -12.20
C ASP A 199 23.08 -0.69 -13.05
N ARG A 200 22.47 -0.21 -14.13
CA ARG A 200 23.07 0.73 -15.09
C ARG A 200 22.09 1.86 -15.44
N CYS A 201 22.63 3.07 -15.63
CA CYS A 201 21.83 4.21 -16.08
C CYS A 201 21.63 4.20 -17.61
N HIS A 202 20.80 5.12 -18.09
CA HIS A 202 20.49 5.26 -19.52
C HIS A 202 21.70 5.64 -20.38
N GLU A 203 22.73 6.25 -19.81
CA GLU A 203 24.00 6.56 -20.51
C GLU A 203 24.91 5.33 -20.62
N HIS A 204 24.66 4.29 -19.83
CA HIS A 204 25.45 3.05 -19.82
C HIS A 204 24.57 1.83 -20.12
N PRO A 205 23.85 1.77 -21.26
CA PRO A 205 22.95 0.67 -21.54
C PRO A 205 23.71 -0.67 -21.57
N SER A 206 23.04 -1.75 -21.18
CA SER A 206 23.56 -3.11 -21.39
C SER A 206 23.70 -3.35 -22.89
N ALA A 207 24.84 -3.90 -23.34
CA ALA A 207 24.95 -4.40 -24.70
C ALA A 207 23.89 -5.49 -24.91
N GLY A 208 23.02 -5.28 -25.90
CA GLY A 208 21.94 -6.19 -26.26
C GLY A 208 22.44 -7.46 -26.93
#